data_AF-U1WTE7-F1
#
_entry.id   AF-U1WTE7-F1
#
_cell.length_a   1.000
_cell.length_b   1.000
_cell.length_c   1.000
_cell.angle_alpha   90.00
_cell.angle_beta   90.00
_cell.angle_gamma   90.00
#
_symmetry.space_group_name_H-M   'P 1'
#
loop_
_entity.id
_entity.type
_entity.pdbx_description
1 polymer ?
#
loop_
_entity_poly.entity_id
_entity_poly.type
_entity_poly.pdbx_seq_one_letter_code
_entity_poly.pdbx_strand_id
1 'polypeptide(L)'
;MKVIQGKDEQYWKEEYPIISKLVSTKEVLWLNPKHEGFQAGITKALLNKNDVNEAEKRLKRFAPYIAKAFPETRKLNGMIESPIVEIPSMQKHVETTYKMEFGGRFLLKCDSHLPISGSIKARGGIYEVLKHAE
;
A
#
# COMPACT_ATOMS: atom_id res chain seq x y z
N MET A 1 29.98 -9.83 -18.69
CA MET A 1 28.54 -10.15 -18.65
C MET A 1 28.04 -9.88 -17.24
N LYS A 2 26.89 -9.21 -17.09
CA LYS A 2 26.30 -9.01 -15.75
C LYS A 2 25.74 -10.34 -15.28
N VAL A 3 26.28 -10.86 -14.19
CA VAL A 3 25.83 -12.11 -13.56
C VAL A 3 24.87 -11.73 -12.43
N ILE A 4 23.67 -12.32 -12.43
CA ILE A 4 22.62 -12.10 -11.44
C ILE A 4 22.32 -13.46 -10.81
N GLN A 5 22.56 -13.60 -9.50
CA GLN A 5 22.36 -14.87 -8.76
C GLN A 5 23.04 -16.07 -9.46
N GLY A 6 24.26 -15.86 -10.00
CA GLY A 6 25.03 -16.92 -10.67
C GLY A 6 24.61 -17.27 -12.10
N LYS A 7 23.64 -16.57 -12.69
CA LYS A 7 23.15 -16.77 -14.07
C LYS A 7 23.29 -15.48 -14.88
N ASP A 8 23.38 -15.60 -16.20
CA ASP A 8 23.37 -14.42 -17.08
C ASP A 8 21.95 -13.88 -17.31
N GLU A 9 21.86 -12.73 -17.96
CA GLU A 9 20.58 -12.09 -18.26
C GLU A 9 19.70 -12.92 -19.21
N GLN A 10 20.31 -13.66 -20.15
CA GLN A 10 19.59 -14.44 -21.15
C GLN A 10 18.84 -15.59 -20.48
N TYR A 11 19.49 -16.30 -19.56
CA TYR A 11 18.87 -17.35 -18.75
C TYR A 11 17.60 -16.85 -18.06
N TRP A 12 17.64 -15.67 -17.41
CA TRP A 12 16.47 -15.13 -16.72
C TRP A 12 15.33 -14.74 -17.67
N LYS A 13 15.64 -14.26 -18.87
CA LYS A 13 14.64 -13.95 -19.90
C LYS A 13 13.98 -15.20 -20.46
N GLU A 14 14.72 -16.31 -20.57
CA GLU A 14 14.19 -17.60 -21.01
C GLU A 14 13.34 -18.25 -19.93
N GLU A 15 13.83 -18.29 -18.69
CA GLU A 15 13.11 -18.87 -17.54
C GLU A 15 11.85 -18.05 -17.19
N TYR A 16 11.94 -16.71 -17.26
CA TYR A 16 10.83 -15.80 -16.98
C TYR A 16 10.62 -14.82 -18.13
N PRO A 17 9.85 -15.20 -19.18
CA PRO A 17 9.63 -14.35 -20.37
C PRO A 17 9.05 -12.96 -20.08
N ILE A 18 8.39 -12.77 -18.94
CA ILE A 18 7.90 -11.46 -18.49
C ILE A 18 9.04 -10.45 -18.28
N ILE A 19 10.25 -10.91 -17.94
CA ILE A 19 11.43 -10.05 -17.74
C ILE A 19 11.78 -9.30 -19.03
N SER A 20 11.67 -9.95 -20.20
CA SER A 20 11.90 -9.26 -21.49
C SER A 20 10.93 -8.10 -21.71
N LYS A 21 9.67 -8.24 -21.26
CA LYS A 21 8.67 -7.17 -21.32
C LYS A 21 9.00 -6.04 -20.33
N LEU A 22 9.43 -6.38 -19.12
CA LEU A 22 9.85 -5.42 -18.10
C LEU A 22 11.06 -4.58 -18.54
N VAL A 23 12.10 -5.23 -19.08
CA VAL A 23 13.31 -4.55 -19.59
C VAL A 23 12.98 -3.61 -20.74
N SER A 24 11.98 -3.96 -21.56
CA SER A 24 11.49 -3.10 -22.65
C SER A 24 10.42 -2.09 -22.21
N THR A 25 10.28 -1.85 -20.90
CA THR A 25 9.34 -0.89 -20.30
C THR A 25 7.90 -1.04 -20.80
N LYS A 26 7.51 -2.27 -21.16
CA LYS A 26 6.12 -2.58 -21.52
C LYS A 26 5.30 -2.78 -20.26
N GLU A 27 4.07 -2.30 -20.27
CA GLU A 27 3.11 -2.61 -19.22
C GLU A 27 2.88 -4.12 -19.15
N VAL A 28 2.89 -4.67 -17.93
CA VAL A 28 2.71 -6.10 -17.70
C VAL A 28 1.72 -6.34 -16.55
N LEU A 29 0.89 -7.36 -16.72
CA LEU A 29 0.10 -7.95 -15.64
C LEU A 29 0.71 -9.30 -15.29
N TRP A 30 1.16 -9.44 -14.04
CA TRP A 30 1.61 -10.72 -13.49
C TRP A 30 0.63 -11.16 -12.39
N LEU A 31 -0.05 -12.27 -12.63
CA LEU A 31 -0.92 -12.90 -11.63
C LEU A 31 -0.09 -13.91 -10.86
N ASN A 32 -0.09 -13.83 -9.53
CA ASN A 32 0.68 -14.74 -8.68
C ASN A 32 0.14 -16.19 -8.79
N PRO A 33 0.87 -17.13 -9.40
CA PRO A 33 0.39 -18.52 -9.53
C PRO A 33 0.42 -19.28 -8.19
N LYS A 34 1.07 -18.72 -7.17
CA LYS A 34 1.18 -19.26 -5.81
C LYS A 34 0.30 -18.49 -4.83
N HIS A 35 -0.78 -17.87 -5.31
CA HIS A 35 -1.72 -17.19 -4.44
C HIS A 35 -2.41 -18.23 -3.53
N GLU A 36 -2.31 -18.04 -2.22
CA GLU A 36 -2.87 -18.95 -1.21
C GLU A 36 -3.98 -18.26 -0.42
N GLY A 37 -4.86 -19.05 0.20
CA GLY A 37 -5.90 -18.54 1.09
C GLY A 37 -5.32 -17.97 2.39
N PHE A 38 -6.09 -17.10 3.05
CA PHE A 38 -5.67 -16.39 4.27
C PHE A 38 -5.08 -17.32 5.35
N GLN A 39 -5.72 -18.47 5.63
CA GLN A 39 -5.28 -19.38 6.68
C GLN A 39 -3.88 -19.98 6.42
N ALA A 40 -3.55 -20.28 5.17
CA ALA A 40 -2.21 -20.78 4.81
C ALA A 40 -1.17 -19.64 4.77
N GLY A 41 -1.58 -18.44 4.35
CA GLY A 41 -0.69 -17.28 4.29
C GLY A 41 -0.33 -16.72 5.66
N ILE A 42 -1.29 -16.63 6.59
CA ILE A 42 -1.08 -15.99 7.90
C ILE A 42 -0.09 -16.77 8.78
N THR A 43 -0.01 -18.09 8.63
CA THR A 43 0.97 -18.92 9.36
C THR A 43 2.40 -18.69 8.90
N LYS A 44 2.59 -18.12 7.70
CA LYS A 44 3.90 -17.77 7.12
C LYS A 44 4.27 -16.30 7.37
N ALA A 45 3.36 -15.51 7.93
CA ALA A 45 3.61 -14.09 8.19
C ALA A 45 4.54 -13.91 9.39
N LEU A 46 5.49 -12.99 9.28
CA LEU A 46 6.41 -12.64 10.37
C LEU A 46 5.72 -11.87 11.50
N LEU A 47 4.64 -11.17 11.17
CA LEU A 47 3.85 -10.36 12.10
C LEU A 47 2.48 -10.98 12.28
N ASN A 48 1.93 -10.84 13.48
CA ASN A 48 0.62 -11.35 13.86
C ASN A 48 -0.32 -10.21 14.29
N LYS A 49 -1.55 -10.57 14.68
CA LYS A 49 -2.58 -9.61 15.10
C LYS A 49 -2.17 -8.76 16.31
N ASN A 50 -1.38 -9.31 17.24
CA ASN A 50 -0.93 -8.56 18.41
C ASN A 50 0.03 -7.44 18.01
N ASP A 51 0.92 -7.66 17.04
CA ASP A 51 1.82 -6.61 16.54
C ASP A 51 1.02 -5.43 15.96
N VAL A 52 -0.05 -5.75 15.22
CA VAL A 52 -0.99 -4.75 14.68
C VAL A 52 -1.71 -4.00 15.80
N ASN A 53 -2.23 -4.72 16.80
CA ASN A 53 -2.90 -4.10 17.95
C ASN A 53 -1.95 -3.21 18.77
N GLU A 54 -0.70 -3.62 18.94
CA GLU A 54 0.31 -2.83 19.65
C GLU A 54 0.69 -1.56 18.88
N ALA A 55 0.76 -1.63 17.54
CA ALA A 55 0.91 -0.46 16.70
C ALA A 55 -0.26 0.52 16.86
N GLU A 56 -1.50 0.02 16.83
CA GLU A 56 -2.70 0.83 17.06
C GLU A 56 -2.71 1.48 18.44
N LYS A 57 -2.42 0.72 19.51
CA LYS A 57 -2.34 1.25 20.87
C LYS A 57 -1.30 2.35 21.00
N ARG A 58 -0.14 2.20 20.36
CA ARG A 58 0.91 3.22 20.35
C ARG A 58 0.43 4.50 19.69
N LEU A 59 -0.19 4.41 18.51
CA LEU A 59 -0.77 5.58 17.84
C LEU A 59 -1.82 6.28 18.72
N LYS A 60 -2.65 5.51 19.43
CA LYS A 60 -3.60 6.07 20.42
C LYS A 60 -2.91 6.78 21.58
N ARG A 61 -1.81 6.23 22.13
CA ARG A 61 -1.01 6.90 23.18
C ARG A 61 -0.42 8.22 22.70
N PHE A 62 0.02 8.29 21.44
CA PHE A 62 0.57 9.51 20.85
C PHE A 62 -0.49 10.51 20.37
N ALA A 63 -1.77 10.12 20.23
CA ALA A 63 -2.82 10.99 19.71
C ALA A 63 -2.92 12.36 20.43
N PRO A 64 -2.87 12.46 21.78
CA PRO A 64 -2.85 13.76 22.47
C PRO A 64 -1.63 14.62 22.10
N TYR A 65 -0.46 14.01 21.93
CA TYR A 65 0.75 14.70 21.48
C TYR A 65 0.60 15.19 20.03
N ILE A 66 0.12 14.33 19.13
CA ILE A 66 -0.08 14.66 17.71
C ILE A 66 -1.07 15.82 17.56
N ALA A 67 -2.19 15.83 18.31
CA ALA A 67 -3.15 16.93 18.31
C ALA A 67 -2.56 18.27 18.78
N LYS A 68 -1.58 18.21 19.70
CA LYS A 68 -0.88 19.40 20.20
C LYS A 68 0.18 19.88 19.20
N ALA A 69 1.04 18.98 18.72
CA ALA A 69 2.16 19.27 17.84
C ALA A 69 1.72 19.63 16.40
N PHE A 70 0.64 19.01 15.91
CA PHE A 70 0.08 19.23 14.58
C PHE A 70 -1.38 19.68 14.69
N PRO A 71 -1.65 21.00 14.79
CA PRO A 71 -2.99 21.53 15.03
C PRO A 71 -4.06 21.09 14.03
N GLU A 72 -3.69 20.77 12.79
CA GLU A 72 -4.59 20.26 11.75
C GLU A 72 -5.24 18.92 12.12
N THR A 73 -4.60 18.13 12.98
CA THR A 73 -5.11 16.81 13.42
C THR A 73 -6.11 16.89 14.58
N ARG A 74 -6.31 18.07 15.19
CA ARG A 74 -7.21 18.26 16.35
C ARG A 74 -8.64 17.86 16.05
N LYS A 75 -9.13 18.14 14.83
CA LYS A 75 -10.49 17.76 14.40
C LYS A 75 -10.73 16.25 14.46
N LEU A 76 -9.66 15.45 14.37
CA LEU A 76 -9.68 14.00 14.46
C LEU A 76 -9.03 13.50 15.76
N ASN A 77 -8.94 14.35 16.80
CA ASN A 77 -8.34 14.03 18.09
C ASN A 77 -6.91 13.47 18.00
N GLY A 78 -6.11 13.96 17.05
CA GLY A 78 -4.74 13.51 16.83
C GLY A 78 -4.61 12.22 16.02
N MET A 79 -5.71 11.66 15.52
CA MET A 79 -5.68 10.50 14.63
C MET A 79 -5.23 10.92 13.22
N ILE A 80 -4.30 10.15 12.65
CA ILE A 80 -3.81 10.32 11.28
C ILE A 80 -4.58 9.36 10.39
N GLU A 81 -5.72 9.82 9.86
CA GLU A 81 -6.57 9.03 8.97
C GLU A 81 -7.04 9.82 7.74
N SER A 82 -7.48 9.08 6.74
CA SER A 82 -7.91 9.61 5.44
C SER A 82 -9.28 9.09 5.02
N PRO A 83 -10.05 9.86 4.23
CA PRO A 83 -11.36 9.43 3.78
C PRO A 83 -11.30 8.27 2.77
N ILE A 84 -12.42 7.58 2.64
CA ILE A 84 -12.74 6.68 1.53
C ILE A 84 -13.91 7.30 0.79
N VAL A 85 -13.81 7.47 -0.52
CA VAL A 85 -14.84 8.12 -1.34
C VAL A 85 -15.21 7.25 -2.54
N GLU A 86 -16.46 7.32 -2.97
CA GLU A 86 -16.89 6.77 -4.24
C GLU A 86 -16.45 7.66 -5.40
N ILE A 87 -16.03 7.06 -6.51
CA ILE A 87 -15.51 7.78 -7.69
C ILE A 87 -16.26 7.36 -8.99
N PRO A 88 -17.60 7.50 -9.05
CA PRO A 88 -18.40 7.03 -10.19
C PRO A 88 -18.04 7.69 -11.52
N SER A 89 -17.64 8.97 -11.50
CA SER A 89 -17.17 9.67 -12.70
C SER A 89 -15.89 9.05 -13.26
N MET A 90 -14.97 8.61 -12.40
CA MET A 90 -13.75 7.91 -12.82
C MET A 90 -14.08 6.52 -13.35
N GLN A 91 -14.97 5.77 -12.68
CA GLN A 91 -15.44 4.47 -13.17
C GLN A 91 -15.95 4.58 -14.62
N LYS A 92 -16.88 5.52 -14.87
CA LYS A 92 -17.41 5.76 -16.22
C LYS A 92 -16.32 6.14 -17.24
N HIS A 93 -15.35 6.95 -16.81
CA HIS A 93 -14.24 7.36 -17.68
C HIS A 93 -13.36 6.15 -18.07
N VAL A 94 -13.01 5.29 -17.11
CA VAL A 94 -12.25 4.06 -17.34
C VAL A 94 -13.03 3.10 -18.24
N GLU A 95 -14.32 2.88 -17.98
CA GLU A 95 -15.19 2.03 -18.79
C GLU A 95 -15.25 2.49 -20.26
N THR A 96 -15.39 3.80 -20.46
CA THR A 96 -15.39 4.40 -21.80
C THR A 96 -14.03 4.23 -22.49
N THR A 97 -12.94 4.46 -21.77
CA THR A 97 -11.57 4.42 -22.30
C THR A 97 -11.20 3.02 -22.76
N TYR A 98 -11.55 2.00 -21.98
CA TYR A 98 -11.22 0.61 -22.27
C TYR A 98 -12.35 -0.15 -22.98
N LYS A 99 -13.48 0.51 -23.27
CA LYS A 99 -14.69 -0.07 -23.91
C LYS A 99 -15.13 -1.36 -23.20
N MET A 100 -15.16 -1.33 -21.88
CA MET A 100 -15.47 -2.47 -21.01
C MET A 100 -16.30 -1.97 -19.83
N GLU A 101 -17.27 -2.75 -19.39
CA GLU A 101 -18.05 -2.45 -18.18
C GLU A 101 -17.43 -3.13 -16.96
N PHE A 102 -17.41 -2.44 -15.81
CA PHE A 102 -16.96 -3.03 -14.55
C PHE A 102 -18.13 -3.15 -13.58
N GLY A 103 -18.34 -4.35 -13.03
CA GLY A 103 -19.32 -4.55 -11.97
C GLY A 103 -18.91 -3.88 -10.65
N GLY A 104 -19.90 -3.51 -9.83
CA GLY A 104 -19.68 -2.98 -8.49
C GLY A 104 -19.41 -1.47 -8.45
N ARG A 105 -18.73 -1.02 -7.38
CA ARG A 105 -18.43 0.40 -7.11
C ARG A 105 -16.94 0.64 -7.05
N PHE A 106 -16.47 1.71 -7.69
CA PHE A 106 -15.09 2.16 -7.53
C PHE A 106 -14.96 3.05 -6.29
N LEU A 107 -14.08 2.65 -5.38
CA LEU A 107 -13.72 3.39 -4.17
C LEU A 107 -12.28 3.87 -4.26
N LEU A 108 -12.03 5.08 -3.77
CA LEU A 108 -10.69 5.63 -3.61
C LEU A 108 -10.38 5.80 -2.12
N LYS A 109 -9.32 5.14 -1.64
CA LYS A 109 -8.71 5.41 -0.33
C LYS A 109 -7.75 6.60 -0.48
N CYS A 110 -8.12 7.74 0.10
CA CYS A 110 -7.46 9.02 -0.14
C CYS A 110 -6.22 9.23 0.75
N ASP A 111 -5.28 8.29 0.78
CA ASP A 111 -4.05 8.45 1.57
C ASP A 111 -3.16 9.63 1.11
N SER A 112 -3.41 10.17 -0.09
CA SER A 112 -2.89 11.47 -0.55
C SER A 112 -3.36 12.67 0.29
N HIS A 113 -4.40 12.51 1.10
CA HIS A 113 -4.98 13.56 1.95
C HIS A 113 -4.73 13.32 3.44
N LEU A 114 -3.84 12.38 3.79
CA LEU A 114 -3.46 12.20 5.19
C LEU A 114 -2.85 13.50 5.73
N PRO A 115 -3.17 13.88 6.99
CA PRO A 115 -2.58 15.07 7.60
C PRO A 115 -1.07 14.92 7.76
N ILE A 116 -0.38 16.01 8.08
CA ILE A 116 1.07 16.13 8.33
C ILE A 116 1.91 16.05 7.06
N SER A 117 1.76 15.00 6.24
CA SER A 117 2.65 14.77 5.09
C SER A 117 1.96 14.40 3.78
N GLY A 118 0.63 14.47 3.69
CA GLY A 118 -0.12 14.38 2.43
C GLY A 118 0.14 13.11 1.60
N SER A 119 0.48 11.99 2.25
CA SER A 119 0.80 10.74 1.55
C SER A 119 0.71 9.55 2.49
N ILE A 120 0.71 8.33 1.93
CA ILE A 120 0.75 7.07 2.70
C ILE A 120 1.94 7.00 3.67
N LYS A 121 3.00 7.81 3.47
CA LYS A 121 4.15 7.88 4.39
C LYS A 121 3.78 8.48 5.75
N ALA A 122 2.67 9.21 5.87
CA ALA A 122 2.11 9.63 7.15
C ALA A 122 1.69 8.45 8.04
N ARG A 123 1.52 7.24 7.48
CA ARG A 123 1.26 6.02 8.24
C ARG A 123 2.57 5.45 8.78
N GLY A 124 3.34 4.78 7.91
CA GLY A 124 4.54 4.04 8.32
C GLY A 124 5.70 4.93 8.77
N GLY A 125 5.95 6.05 8.07
CA GLY A 125 7.07 6.93 8.39
C GLY A 125 6.91 7.65 9.73
N ILE A 126 5.71 8.17 10.01
CA ILE A 126 5.42 8.78 11.31
C ILE A 126 5.41 7.70 12.40
N TYR A 127 4.77 6.55 12.15
CA TYR A 127 4.76 5.46 13.12
C TYR A 127 6.17 5.02 13.53
N GLU A 128 7.10 4.91 12.59
CA GLU A 128 8.50 4.55 12.85
C GLU A 128 9.17 5.54 13.81
N VAL A 129 9.01 6.85 13.57
CA VAL A 129 9.57 7.90 14.43
C VAL A 129 8.95 7.84 15.83
N LEU A 130 7.64 7.67 15.94
CA LEU A 130 6.95 7.55 17.22
C LEU A 130 7.35 6.28 17.97
N LYS A 131 7.59 5.17 17.24
CA LYS A 131 8.06 3.91 17.81
C LYS A 131 9.48 4.01 18.35
N HIS A 132 10.34 4.79 17.69
CA HIS A 132 11.70 5.05 18.16
C HIS A 132 11.74 5.99 19.37
N ALA A 133 10.78 6.91 19.48
CA ALA A 133 10.70 7.89 20.56
C ALA A 133 10.13 7.34 21.89
N GLU A 134 9.46 6.18 21.87
CA GLU A 134 8.98 5.43 23.05
C GLU A 134 9.98 4.35 23.46
#